data_AF-A0A4R5DVF1-F1
#
_entry.id   AF-A0A4R5DVF1-F1
#
_cell.length_a   1.000
_cell.length_b   1.000
_cell.length_c   1.000
_cell.angle_alpha   90.00
_cell.angle_beta   90.00
_cell.angle_gamma   90.00
#
_symmetry.space_group_name_H-M   'P 1'
#
loop_
_entity.id
_entity.type
_entity.pdbx_description
1 polymer ?
#
loop_
_entity_poly.entity_id
_entity_poly.type
_entity_poly.pdbx_seq_one_letter_code
_entity_poly.pdbx_strand_id
1 'polypeptide(L)'
;MLEGLFDIKNDKRLSMYLYRMGFGMWLMYLILGAPALRSYLQYRTDCGVLCFVLMIVAFSASMVYDYFHQRDAYEQKKKWLFISYILLAGIIYFFVFEGKQNISDLKWLVRFI
;
A
#
# COMPACT_ATOMS: atom_id res chain seq x y z
N MET A 1 0.69 -2.50 30.61
CA MET A 1 1.58 -3.57 30.11
C MET A 1 1.78 -3.60 28.58
N LEU A 2 0.97 -2.90 27.78
CA LEU A 2 1.19 -2.73 26.33
C LEU A 2 1.96 -1.45 25.95
N GLU A 3 2.18 -0.52 26.89
CA GLU A 3 2.76 0.81 26.63
C GLU A 3 4.22 0.77 26.13
N GLY A 4 4.96 -0.32 26.38
CA GLY A 4 6.32 -0.49 25.86
C GLY A 4 6.43 -1.38 24.62
N LEU A 5 5.42 -2.18 24.29
CA LEU A 5 5.49 -3.15 23.17
C LEU A 5 5.24 -2.49 21.81
N PHE A 6 4.56 -1.34 21.80
CA PHE A 6 4.24 -0.53 20.62
C PHE A 6 4.91 0.84 20.67
N ASP A 7 6.10 0.96 21.24
CA ASP A 7 6.89 2.19 21.14
C ASP A 7 7.58 2.30 19.77
N ILE A 8 6.77 2.29 18.70
CA ILE A 8 7.21 2.49 17.31
C ILE A 8 7.90 3.85 17.16
N LYS A 9 7.58 4.80 18.04
CA LYS A 9 8.22 6.12 18.06
C LYS A 9 9.70 6.02 18.43
N ASN A 10 10.07 5.14 19.35
CA ASN A 10 11.41 5.09 19.94
C ASN A 10 12.23 3.86 19.53
N ASP A 11 11.62 2.82 18.96
CA ASP A 11 12.33 1.62 18.50
C ASP A 11 12.42 1.52 16.95
N LYS A 12 13.63 1.73 16.43
CA LYS A 12 13.96 1.60 15.00
C LYS A 12 13.76 0.18 14.45
N ARG A 13 13.90 -0.84 15.28
CA ARG A 13 13.79 -2.24 14.82
C ARG A 13 12.34 -2.57 14.52
N LEU A 14 11.43 -2.11 15.36
CA LEU A 14 10.00 -2.31 15.20
C LEU A 14 9.50 -1.71 13.87
N SER A 15 9.92 -0.48 13.55
CA SER A 15 9.57 0.17 12.28
C SER A 15 10.11 -0.60 11.06
N MET A 16 11.32 -1.16 11.15
CA MET A 16 11.89 -2.01 10.10
C MET A 16 11.13 -3.34 9.94
N TYR A 17 10.71 -3.97 11.03
CA TYR A 17 9.92 -5.20 10.99
C TYR A 17 8.53 -4.97 10.38
N LEU A 18 7.88 -3.84 10.71
CA LEU A 18 6.61 -3.43 10.10
C LEU A 18 6.76 -3.28 8.58
N TYR A 19 7.82 -2.60 8.12
CA TYR A 19 8.11 -2.51 6.68
C TYR A 19 8.29 -3.89 6.03
N ARG A 20 9.06 -4.79 6.66
CA ARG A 20 9.27 -6.16 6.17
C ARG A 20 7.99 -6.99 6.14
N MET A 21 7.09 -6.81 7.11
CA MET A 21 5.78 -7.46 7.13
C MET A 21 4.90 -6.97 5.98
N GLY A 22 4.89 -5.65 5.71
CA GLY A 22 4.20 -5.08 4.55
C GLY A 22 4.69 -5.67 3.22
N PHE A 23 6.02 -5.80 3.07
CA PHE A 23 6.62 -6.45 1.90
C PHE A 23 6.28 -7.95 1.80
N GLY A 24 6.28 -8.67 2.93
CA GLY A 24 5.87 -10.06 2.98
C GLY A 24 4.41 -10.28 2.55
N MET A 25 3.51 -9.40 2.99
CA MET A 25 2.10 -9.41 2.56
C MET A 25 1.95 -9.15 1.05
N TRP A 26 2.80 -8.30 0.49
CA TRP A 26 2.82 -8.08 -0.95
C TRP A 26 3.34 -9.31 -1.74
N LEU A 27 4.35 -10.01 -1.22
CA LEU A 27 4.80 -11.28 -1.81
C LEU A 27 3.72 -12.35 -1.79
N MET A 28 2.90 -12.42 -0.73
CA MET A 28 1.76 -13.35 -0.65
C MET A 28 0.76 -13.10 -1.78
N TYR A 29 0.46 -11.84 -2.10
CA TYR A 29 -0.38 -11.49 -3.26
C TYR A 29 0.23 -11.97 -4.59
N LEU A 30 1.54 -11.83 -4.78
CA LEU A 30 2.23 -12.31 -5.99
C LEU A 30 2.16 -13.84 -6.11
N ILE A 31 2.35 -14.56 -5.00
CA ILE A 31 2.29 -16.03 -4.95
C ILE A 31 0.88 -16.53 -5.31
N LEU A 32 -0.17 -15.84 -4.86
CA LEU A 32 -1.57 -16.13 -5.24
C LEU A 32 -1.86 -15.92 -6.73
N GLY A 33 -0.98 -15.21 -7.45
CA GLY A 33 -1.02 -15.10 -8.91
C GLY A 33 -0.32 -16.23 -9.66
N ALA A 34 0.39 -17.12 -8.97
CA ALA A 34 1.14 -18.20 -9.60
C ALA A 34 0.21 -19.28 -10.19
N PRO A 35 0.56 -19.88 -11.34
CA PRO A 35 -0.28 -20.87 -12.03
C PRO A 35 -0.55 -22.12 -11.17
N ALA A 36 0.32 -22.42 -10.20
CA ALA A 36 0.14 -23.53 -9.25
C ALA A 36 -1.04 -23.33 -8.27
N LEU A 37 -1.44 -22.08 -8.01
CA LEU A 37 -2.51 -21.71 -7.08
C LEU A 37 -3.82 -21.36 -7.79
N ARG A 38 -4.02 -21.89 -9.00
CA ARG A 38 -5.18 -21.60 -9.87
C ARG A 38 -6.53 -21.80 -9.15
N SER A 39 -6.62 -22.76 -8.23
CA SER A 39 -7.81 -23.03 -7.41
C SER A 39 -8.22 -21.87 -6.49
N TYR A 40 -7.30 -20.96 -6.17
CA TYR A 40 -7.53 -19.80 -5.29
C TYR A 40 -7.64 -18.48 -6.06
N LEU A 41 -7.68 -18.51 -7.40
CA LEU A 41 -7.82 -17.31 -8.24
C LEU A 41 -9.03 -16.45 -7.89
N GLN A 42 -10.12 -17.07 -7.44
CA GLN A 42 -11.35 -16.37 -7.05
C GLN A 42 -11.12 -15.40 -5.87
N TYR A 43 -10.21 -15.71 -4.95
CA TYR A 43 -9.90 -14.86 -3.79
C TYR A 43 -8.80 -13.84 -4.08
N ARG A 44 -8.21 -13.86 -5.29
CA ARG A 44 -7.04 -13.05 -5.62
C ARG A 44 -7.34 -11.55 -5.58
N THR A 45 -8.52 -11.14 -6.03
CA THR A 45 -8.94 -9.73 -6.01
C THR A 45 -9.10 -9.23 -4.58
N ASP A 46 -9.84 -9.96 -3.75
CA ASP A 46 -10.11 -9.58 -2.36
C ASP A 46 -8.84 -9.60 -1.52
N CYS A 47 -8.01 -10.64 -1.71
CA CYS A 47 -6.70 -10.74 -1.07
C CYS A 47 -5.75 -9.64 -1.55
N GLY A 48 -5.79 -9.27 -2.83
CA GLY A 48 -5.02 -8.14 -3.36
C GLY A 48 -5.39 -6.82 -2.72
N VAL A 49 -6.69 -6.56 -2.53
CA VAL A 49 -7.18 -5.37 -1.82
C VAL A 49 -6.74 -5.37 -0.35
N LEU A 50 -6.86 -6.50 0.35
CA LEU A 50 -6.40 -6.61 1.75
C LEU A 50 -4.89 -6.44 1.89
N CYS A 51 -4.09 -7.13 1.07
CA CYS A 51 -2.64 -6.98 1.04
C CYS A 51 -2.24 -5.54 0.74
N PHE A 52 -2.99 -4.86 -0.13
CA PHE A 52 -2.76 -3.46 -0.45
C PHE A 52 -3.01 -2.54 0.74
N VAL A 53 -4.17 -2.66 1.41
CA VAL A 53 -4.48 -1.88 2.63
C VAL A 53 -3.44 -2.14 3.72
N LEU A 54 -3.05 -3.39 3.93
CA LEU A 54 -2.06 -3.76 4.93
C LEU A 54 -0.66 -3.21 4.59
N MET A 55 -0.28 -3.17 3.31
CA MET A 55 0.98 -2.59 2.87
C MET A 55 1.02 -1.08 3.15
N ILE A 56 -0.09 -0.37 2.90
CA ILE A 56 -0.23 1.05 3.27
C ILE A 56 0.01 1.23 4.76
N VAL A 57 -0.73 0.48 5.59
CA VAL A 57 -0.66 0.58 7.05
C VAL A 57 0.75 0.26 7.55
N ALA A 58 1.37 -0.79 7.04
CA ALA A 58 2.73 -1.19 7.40
C ALA A 58 3.77 -0.11 7.01
N PHE A 59 3.63 0.49 5.84
CA PHE A 59 4.53 1.55 5.40
C PHE A 59 4.34 2.84 6.20
N SER A 60 3.09 3.25 6.44
CA SER A 60 2.76 4.39 7.31
C SER A 60 3.28 4.19 8.74
N ALA A 61 3.13 2.99 9.30
CA ALA A 61 3.66 2.66 10.63
C ALA A 61 5.19 2.72 10.66
N SER A 62 5.88 2.28 9.60
CA SER A 62 7.34 2.36 9.52
C SER A 62 7.89 3.79 9.51
N MET A 63 7.09 4.76 9.05
CA MET A 63 7.47 6.18 9.00
C MET A 63 7.33 6.91 10.33
N VAL A 64 6.59 6.35 11.29
CA VAL A 64 6.34 7.00 12.59
C VAL A 64 7.66 7.22 13.34
N TYR A 65 8.57 6.24 13.32
CA TYR A 65 9.90 6.39 13.92
C TYR A 65 10.70 7.53 13.26
N ASP A 66 10.76 7.54 11.94
CA ASP A 66 11.53 8.52 11.17
C ASP A 66 11.00 9.94 11.35
N TYR A 67 9.68 10.10 11.52
CA TYR A 67 9.06 11.39 11.79
C TYR A 67 9.63 12.07 13.04
N PHE A 68 9.89 11.30 14.10
CA PHE A 68 10.36 11.83 15.38
C PHE A 68 11.88 11.92 15.48
N HIS A 69 12.62 11.02 14.81
CA HIS A 69 14.07 10.92 14.97
C HIS A 69 14.90 11.37 13.75
N GLN A 70 14.35 11.29 12.53
CA GLN A 70 15.07 11.55 11.28
C GLN A 70 14.17 12.22 10.24
N ARG A 71 13.91 13.53 10.41
CA ARG A 71 13.00 14.30 9.54
C ARG A 71 13.37 14.26 8.05
N ASP A 72 14.65 14.32 7.70
CA ASP A 72 15.08 14.30 6.29
C ASP A 72 14.73 12.97 5.61
N ALA A 73 14.93 11.85 6.32
CA ALA A 73 14.56 10.52 5.84
C ALA A 73 13.03 10.38 5.72
N TYR A 74 12.28 10.94 6.68
CA TYR A 74 10.83 10.97 6.62
C TYR A 74 10.30 11.74 5.40
N GLU A 75 10.85 12.91 5.09
CA GLU A 75 10.42 13.70 3.92
C GLU A 75 10.67 12.97 2.60
N GLN A 76 11.82 12.32 2.45
CA GLN A 76 12.10 11.51 1.26
C GLN A 76 11.13 10.34 1.15
N LYS A 77 10.96 9.56 2.22
CA LYS A 77 10.05 8.41 2.20
C LYS A 77 8.61 8.84 1.92
N LYS A 78 8.17 9.99 2.44
CA LYS A 78 6.84 10.57 2.17
C LYS A 78 6.65 10.90 0.69
N LYS A 79 7.66 11.48 0.04
CA LYS A 79 7.62 11.75 -1.42
C LYS A 79 7.48 10.45 -2.21
N TRP A 80 8.25 9.43 -1.87
CA TRP A 80 8.15 8.12 -2.52
C TRP A 80 6.80 7.43 -2.30
N LEU A 81 6.22 7.53 -1.10
CA LEU A 81 4.87 7.05 -0.82
C LEU A 81 3.81 7.77 -1.68
N PHE A 82 3.95 9.09 -1.82
CA PHE A 82 3.00 9.86 -2.63
C PHE A 82 3.09 9.48 -4.11
N ILE A 83 4.29 9.29 -4.65
CA ILE A 83 4.51 8.83 -6.02
C ILE A 83 3.91 7.44 -6.22
N SER A 84 4.11 6.51 -5.28
CA SER A 84 3.57 5.16 -5.39
C SER A 84 2.03 5.15 -5.36
N TYR A 85 1.39 6.04 -4.59
CA TYR A 85 -0.05 6.20 -4.63
C TYR A 85 -0.58 6.73 -5.96
N ILE A 86 0.08 7.74 -6.54
CA ILE A 86 -0.32 8.28 -7.85
C ILE A 86 -0.21 7.18 -8.91
N LEU A 87 0.92 6.47 -8.94
CA LEU A 87 1.16 5.39 -9.89
C LEU A 87 0.10 4.30 -9.74
N LEU A 88 -0.21 3.90 -8.51
CA LEU A 88 -1.23 2.90 -8.26
C LEU A 88 -2.63 3.39 -8.62
N ALA A 89 -3.00 4.63 -8.29
CA ALA A 89 -4.27 5.21 -8.69
C ALA A 89 -4.42 5.18 -10.22
N GLY A 90 -3.32 5.46 -10.95
CA GLY A 90 -3.25 5.26 -12.39
C GLY A 90 -3.50 3.81 -12.80
N ILE A 91 -2.78 2.85 -12.22
CA ILE A 91 -2.97 1.41 -12.52
C ILE A 91 -4.41 0.97 -12.25
N ILE A 92 -4.99 1.35 -11.11
CA ILE A 92 -6.38 1.00 -10.77
C ILE A 92 -7.34 1.65 -11.75
N TYR A 93 -7.15 2.92 -12.09
CA TYR A 93 -7.98 3.61 -13.09
C TYR A 93 -7.94 2.88 -14.43
N PHE A 94 -6.77 2.57 -14.97
CA PHE A 94 -6.67 1.82 -16.23
C PHE A 94 -7.22 0.38 -16.09
N PHE A 95 -6.74 -0.43 -15.16
CA PHE A 95 -7.12 -1.85 -15.11
C PHE A 95 -8.56 -2.12 -14.61
N VAL A 96 -9.12 -1.26 -13.76
CA VAL A 96 -10.47 -1.46 -13.19
C VAL A 96 -11.54 -0.70 -13.97
N PHE A 97 -11.27 0.53 -14.43
CA PHE A 97 -12.27 1.34 -15.14
C PHE A 97 -12.26 1.14 -16.66
N GLU A 98 -11.13 0.82 -17.29
CA GLU A 98 -11.09 0.55 -18.73
C GLU A 98 -11.87 -0.74 -19.09
N GLY A 99 -12.01 -1.67 -18.14
CA GLY A 99 -12.87 -2.85 -18.27
C GLY A 99 -14.37 -2.57 -18.08
N LYS A 100 -14.78 -1.37 -17.63
CA LYS A 100 -16.19 -1.08 -17.30
C LYS A 100 -16.82 0.11 -18.01
N GLN A 101 -16.10 1.11 -18.52
CA GLN A 101 -16.75 2.27 -19.13
C GLN A 101 -16.01 2.84 -20.34
N ASN A 102 -16.78 2.92 -21.43
CA ASN A 102 -16.62 3.91 -22.49
C ASN A 102 -16.15 5.26 -21.91
N ILE A 103 -15.23 5.89 -22.65
CA ILE A 103 -14.55 7.19 -22.47
C ILE A 103 -15.45 8.39 -22.06
N SER A 104 -16.76 8.19 -21.91
CA SER A 104 -17.78 9.18 -21.52
C SER A 104 -17.81 9.60 -20.04
N ASP A 105 -17.15 8.90 -19.11
CA ASP A 105 -17.22 9.23 -17.66
C ASP A 105 -16.25 10.33 -17.19
N LEU A 106 -15.35 10.79 -18.06
CA LEU A 106 -14.45 11.92 -17.77
C LEU A 106 -15.19 13.28 -17.63
N LYS A 107 -16.50 13.31 -17.93
CA LYS A 107 -17.36 14.48 -17.70
C LYS A 107 -17.55 14.82 -16.23
N TRP A 108 -17.35 13.86 -15.32
CA TRP A 108 -17.53 14.10 -13.88
C TRP A 108 -16.43 15.00 -13.29
N LEU A 109 -15.19 14.91 -13.79
CA LEU A 109 -14.07 15.75 -13.34
C LEU A 109 -14.21 17.22 -13.75
N VAL A 110 -14.78 17.49 -14.93
CA VAL A 110 -15.00 18.86 -15.44
C VAL A 110 -16.15 19.56 -14.70
N ARG A 111 -17.01 18.82 -13.99
CA ARG A 111 -18.14 19.39 -13.23
C ARG A 111 -17.73 20.03 -11.90
N PHE A 112 -16.50 19.79 -11.46
CA PHE A 112 -15.94 20.31 -10.21
C PHE A 112 -14.97 21.49 -10.42
N ILE A 113 -14.69 21.87 -11.68
CA ILE A 113 -13.99 23.09 -12.08
C ILE A 113 -15.03 24.10 -12.56
#